data_AF-S4S096-F1
#
_entry.id   AF-S4S096-F1
#
_cell.length_a   1.000
_cell.length_b   1.000
_cell.length_c   1.000
_cell.angle_alpha   90.00
_cell.angle_beta   90.00
_cell.angle_gamma   90.00
#
_symmetry.space_group_name_H-M   'P 1'
#
loop_
_entity.id
_entity.type
_entity.pdbx_description
1 polymer ?
#
loop_
_entity_poly.entity_id
_entity_poly.type
_entity_poly.pdbx_seq_one_letter_code
_entity_poly.pdbx_strand_id
1 'polypeptide(L)' 'MVDNVFRTRSLGVPAEGLPDQYADGRAARVWQLYIGDTQSRTDEYRAWLTKLLSDHGCKRILDVACGTG' A
#
# COMPACT_ATOMS: atom_id res chain seq x y z
N MET A 1 20.86 -11.58 -31.08
CA MET A 1 20.20 -10.27 -31.22
C MET A 1 19.26 -10.13 -30.03
N VAL A 2 19.31 -9.02 -29.31
CA VAL A 2 18.40 -8.77 -28.19
C VAL A 2 17.07 -8.33 -28.80
N ASP A 3 15.98 -9.05 -28.53
CA ASP A 3 14.65 -8.71 -29.00
C ASP A 3 14.16 -7.42 -28.33
N ASN A 4 14.49 -6.28 -28.93
CA ASN A 4 13.97 -4.99 -28.51
C ASN A 4 12.51 -4.86 -28.95
N VAL A 5 11.60 -5.28 -28.08
CA VAL A 5 10.16 -5.05 -28.25
C VAL A 5 9.89 -3.54 -28.10
N PHE A 6 9.63 -2.87 -29.21
CA PHE A 6 9.10 -1.50 -29.18
C PHE A 6 7.65 -1.54 -28.70
N ARG A 7 7.41 -1.07 -27.48
CA ARG A 7 6.07 -0.91 -26.93
C ARG A 7 5.58 0.50 -27.24
N THR A 8 4.31 0.62 -27.62
CA THR A 8 3.62 1.91 -27.82
C THR A 8 3.52 2.74 -26.55
N ARG A 9 3.80 2.15 -25.38
CA ARG A 9 3.90 2.85 -24.09
C ARG A 9 4.78 2.09 -23.10
N SER A 10 5.27 2.81 -22.09
CA SER A 10 6.00 2.25 -20.96
C SER A 10 5.13 1.31 -20.13
N LEU A 11 5.74 0.29 -19.52
CA LEU A 11 5.06 -0.59 -18.56
C LEU A 11 4.54 0.23 -17.36
N GLY A 12 3.29 -0.03 -16.94
CA GLY A 12 2.67 0.63 -15.79
C GLY A 12 1.95 1.94 -16.08
N VAL A 13 1.97 2.45 -17.32
CA VAL A 13 1.12 3.59 -17.72
C VAL A 13 -0.34 3.10 -17.75
N PRO A 14 -1.29 3.76 -17.06
CA PRO A 14 -2.70 3.37 -17.13
C PRO A 14 -3.22 3.48 -18.57
N ALA A 15 -4.08 2.54 -19.01
CA ALA A 15 -4.89 2.68 -20.22
C ALA A 15 -6.35 2.54 -19.84
N GLU A 16 -7.22 3.24 -20.56
CA GLU A 16 -8.62 2.88 -20.63
C GLU A 16 -8.75 1.37 -20.96
N GLY A 17 -9.47 0.64 -20.11
CA GLY A 17 -9.69 -0.80 -20.25
C GLY A 17 -8.61 -1.71 -19.62
N LEU A 18 -7.53 -1.18 -19.04
CA LEU A 18 -6.55 -1.98 -18.29
C LEU A 18 -6.61 -1.63 -16.78
N PRO A 19 -7.11 -2.52 -15.92
CA PRO A 19 -7.22 -2.26 -14.49
C PRO A 19 -5.83 -2.16 -13.85
N ASP A 20 -5.69 -1.30 -12.84
CA ASP A 20 -4.51 -1.32 -11.97
C ASP A 20 -4.42 -2.62 -11.14
N GLN A 21 -3.28 -2.86 -10.50
CA GLN A 21 -2.98 -4.09 -9.76
C GLN A 21 -3.93 -4.38 -8.57
N TYR A 22 -4.69 -3.38 -8.12
CA TYR A 22 -5.63 -3.46 -6.99
C TYR A 22 -7.08 -3.15 -7.41
N ALA A 23 -7.31 -2.74 -8.67
CA ALA A 23 -8.61 -2.31 -9.19
C ALA A 23 -9.68 -3.40 -9.16
N ASP A 24 -9.28 -4.68 -9.11
CA ASP A 24 -10.21 -5.81 -9.03
C ASP A 24 -10.70 -6.11 -7.61
N GLY A 25 -10.19 -5.39 -6.59
CA GLY A 25 -10.61 -5.49 -5.19
C GLY A 25 -10.34 -6.84 -4.52
N ARG A 26 -9.72 -7.80 -5.21
CA ARG A 26 -9.48 -9.15 -4.67
C ARG A 26 -8.44 -9.14 -3.56
N ALA A 27 -7.36 -8.39 -3.77
CA ALA A 27 -6.33 -8.20 -2.76
C ALA A 27 -6.88 -7.52 -1.50
N ALA A 28 -7.71 -6.48 -1.65
CA ALA A 28 -8.36 -5.79 -0.54
C ALA A 28 -9.30 -6.72 0.25
N ARG A 29 -10.05 -7.58 -0.43
CA ARG A 29 -10.97 -8.53 0.23
C ARG A 29 -10.26 -9.62 1.02
N VAL A 30 -9.10 -10.08 0.54
CA VAL A 30 -8.29 -11.11 1.20
C VAL A 30 -7.39 -10.51 2.28
N TRP A 31 -7.08 -9.21 2.21
CA TRP A 31 -6.21 -8.53 3.15
C TRP A 31 -6.67 -8.73 4.60
N GLN A 32 -7.96 -8.51 4.90
CA GLN A 32 -8.51 -8.72 6.25
C GLN A 32 -8.37 -10.16 6.77
N LEU A 33 -8.40 -11.16 5.90
CA LEU A 33 -8.17 -12.56 6.28
C LEU A 33 -6.68 -12.84 6.52
N TYR A 34 -5.79 -12.15 5.81
CA TYR A 34 -4.33 -12.30 5.92
C TYR A 34 -3.74 -11.61 7.15
N ILE A 35 -4.28 -10.45 7.56
CA ILE A 35 -3.78 -9.71 8.73
C ILE A 35 -4.05 -10.41 10.07
N GLY A 36 -5.01 -11.34 10.15
CA GLY A 36 -5.22 -12.22 11.31
C GLY A 36 -5.75 -11.50 12.56
N ASP A 37 -5.42 -11.99 13.76
CA ASP A 37 -5.77 -11.35 15.03
C ASP A 37 -5.11 -9.97 15.13
N THR A 38 -5.94 -8.95 14.92
CA THR A 38 -5.52 -7.56 14.81
C THR A 38 -5.19 -6.92 16.16
N GLN A 39 -5.68 -7.41 17.30
CA GLN A 39 -5.59 -6.60 18.53
C GLN A 39 -4.16 -6.51 19.08
N SER A 40 -3.48 -7.63 19.30
CA SER A 40 -2.13 -7.65 19.88
C SER A 40 -1.08 -6.97 18.98
N ARG A 41 -1.11 -7.23 17.66
CA ARG A 41 -0.16 -6.65 16.71
C ARG A 41 -0.36 -5.15 16.50
N THR A 42 -1.61 -4.67 16.59
CA THR A 42 -1.91 -3.26 16.38
C THR A 42 -1.52 -2.42 17.58
N ASP A 43 -1.64 -2.95 18.81
CA ASP A 43 -1.29 -2.22 20.02
C ASP A 43 0.22 -1.99 20.17
N GLU A 44 1.04 -3.00 19.86
CA GLU A 44 2.51 -2.85 19.87
C GLU A 44 2.99 -1.87 18.78
N TYR A 45 2.47 -2.00 17.56
CA TYR A 45 2.82 -1.11 16.46
C TYR A 45 2.36 0.34 16.73
N ARG A 46 1.14 0.51 17.26
CA ARG A 46 0.62 1.81 17.66
C ARG A 46 1.48 2.44 18.74
N ALA A 47 1.84 1.70 19.79
CA ALA A 47 2.66 2.21 20.88
C ALA A 47 4.04 2.67 20.37
N TRP A 48 4.68 1.87 19.52
CA TRP A 48 5.95 2.24 18.91
C TRP A 48 5.84 3.47 18.00
N LEU A 49 4.87 3.49 17.08
CA LEU A 49 4.74 4.57 16.09
C LEU A 49 4.37 5.91 16.74
N THR A 50 3.42 5.90 17.68
CA THR A 50 3.01 7.13 18.39
C THR A 50 4.13 7.69 19.26
N LYS A 51 4.93 6.82 19.90
CA LYS A 51 6.12 7.23 20.63
C LYS A 51 7.14 7.89 19.72
N LEU A 52 7.50 7.24 18.61
CA LEU A 52 8.47 7.75 17.64
C LEU A 52 8.09 9.15 17.11
N LEU A 53 6.83 9.33 16.71
CA LEU A 53 6.32 10.61 16.21
C LEU A 53 6.31 11.69 17.30
N SER A 54 6.00 11.32 18.54
CA SER A 54 5.99 12.25 19.68
C SER A 54 7.40 12.69 20.08
N ASP A 55 8.36 11.75 20.12
CA ASP A 55 9.76 12.00 20.45
C ASP A 55 10.41 13.01 19.48
N HIS A 56 9.95 13.04 18.22
CA HIS A 56 10.41 13.98 17.19
C HIS A 56 9.49 15.20 17.02
N GLY A 57 8.44 15.33 17.84
CA GLY A 57 7.50 16.46 17.77
C GLY A 57 6.73 16.56 16.45
N CYS A 58 6.53 15.45 15.73
CA CYS A 58 5.81 15.43 14.46
C CYS A 58 4.36 15.89 14.66
N LYS A 59 3.90 16.89 13.88
CA LYS A 59 2.53 17.45 13.95
C LYS A 59 1.71 17.23 12.68
N ARG A 60 2.37 17.01 11.54
CA ARG A 60 1.74 16.81 10.23
C ARG A 60 2.29 15.51 9.66
N ILE A 61 1.40 14.55 9.40
CA ILE A 61 1.74 13.22 8.92
C ILE A 61 1.09 13.03 7.56
N LEU A 62 1.86 12.56 6.58
CA LEU A 62 1.36 12.14 5.28
C LEU A 62 1.53 10.64 5.18
N ASP A 63 0.41 9.93 5.11
CA ASP A 63 0.41 8.51 4.76
C ASP A 63 0.35 8.36 3.24
N VAL A 64 1.45 7.92 2.65
CA VAL A 64 1.59 7.70 1.20
C VAL A 64 1.08 6.34 0.76
N ALA A 65 0.63 5.49 1.69
CA ALA A 65 0.24 4.11 1.44
C ALA A 65 -1.01 3.71 2.26
N CYS A 66 -1.99 4.61 2.39
CA CYS A 66 -3.08 4.44 3.35
C CYS A 66 -3.96 3.20 3.08
N GLY A 67 -4.06 2.71 1.84
CA GLY A 67 -4.90 1.56 1.53
C GLY A 67 -6.35 1.76 2.01
N THR A 68 -6.78 0.98 3.01
CA THR A 68 -8.12 1.08 3.62
C THR A 68 -8.20 2.07 4.81
N GLY A 69 -7.12 2.80 5.08
CA GLY A 69 -6.88 3.53 6.33
C GLY A 69 -6.06 2.71 7.32
#